data_AF-A0A8B5WHC8-F1
#
_entry.id   AF-A0A8B5WHC8-F1
#
_cell.length_a   1.000
_cell.length_b   1.000
_cell.length_c   1.000
_cell.angle_alpha   90.00
_cell.angle_beta   90.00
_cell.angle_gamma   90.00
#
_symmetry.space_group_name_H-M   'P 1'
#
loop_
_entity.id
_entity.type
_entity.pdbx_description
1 polymer ?
#
loop_
_entity_poly.entity_id
_entity_poly.type
_entity_poly.pdbx_seq_one_letter_code
_entity_poly.pdbx_strand_id
1 'polypeptide(L)'
;MSVERRLKLAVAAAPDVALSSRHEIYPVGMAAARALRMGSNALLGPRRLTVAQLHSRIHSRFPQASPLPDRPELDKLLAEADIPLTWQPAGETLPAGYAPPSRGSGLTRHTRTSRRRTTAATLAGELGPEAQAAQRFENTLERALREKRVLIVNCDLPRLEQAASELARRTELDLVSMDQLLIETMRQQAQRAGADWRVVLQADQAKQDSADWRRLKALVQRAMPAVREKLFGDSRSLLIQHLGLLVRYGQTGIIQSLRDQADAGDKPARIILIPGSEHTPPLLDQVVLPIITPADWTYLPRAWLEGRHQASA
;
A
#
# COMPACT_ATOMS: atom_id res chain seq x y z
N MET A 1 -20.83 1.34 -22.95
CA MET A 1 -19.43 1.23 -23.43
C MET A 1 -18.51 0.93 -22.26
N SER A 2 -17.60 -0.05 -22.37
CA SER A 2 -16.62 -0.37 -21.32
C SER A 2 -15.55 0.73 -21.17
N VAL A 3 -14.93 0.83 -19.99
CA VAL A 3 -13.84 1.79 -19.70
C VAL A 3 -12.68 1.61 -20.66
N GLU A 4 -12.26 0.36 -20.90
CA GLU A 4 -11.21 0.03 -21.86
C GLU A 4 -11.54 0.52 -23.27
N ARG A 5 -12.80 0.36 -23.72
CA ARG A 5 -13.23 0.82 -25.04
C ARG A 5 -13.27 2.33 -25.14
N ARG A 6 -13.58 3.06 -24.05
CA ARG A 6 -13.47 4.53 -23.99
C ARG A 6 -12.02 5.00 -24.10
N LEU A 7 -11.09 4.33 -23.41
CA LEU A 7 -9.67 4.69 -23.45
C LEU A 7 -9.04 4.41 -24.82
N LYS A 8 -9.37 3.28 -25.44
CA LYS A 8 -8.98 2.97 -26.82
C LYS A 8 -9.52 4.00 -27.81
N LEU A 9 -10.76 4.44 -27.62
CA LEU A 9 -11.37 5.48 -28.46
C LEU A 9 -10.73 6.86 -28.24
N ALA A 10 -10.41 7.21 -27.00
CA ALA A 10 -9.69 8.45 -26.67
C ALA A 10 -8.29 8.49 -27.28
N VAL A 11 -7.57 7.36 -27.26
CA VAL A 11 -6.26 7.22 -27.91
C VAL A 11 -6.39 7.28 -29.44
N ALA A 12 -7.41 6.65 -30.02
CA ALA A 12 -7.65 6.73 -31.47
C ALA A 12 -8.01 8.14 -31.95
N ALA A 13 -8.58 8.98 -31.08
CA ALA A 13 -8.96 10.35 -31.40
C ALA A 13 -7.83 11.37 -31.23
N ALA A 14 -6.68 10.98 -30.66
CA ALA A 14 -5.55 11.87 -30.39
C ALA A 14 -4.24 11.27 -30.93
N PRO A 15 -3.57 11.93 -31.89
CA PRO A 15 -2.44 11.32 -32.62
C PRO A 15 -1.17 11.11 -31.79
N ASP A 16 -0.98 11.87 -30.71
CA ASP A 16 0.28 11.90 -29.93
C ASP A 16 0.19 11.22 -28.55
N VAL A 17 -0.77 10.32 -28.36
CA VAL A 17 -0.95 9.59 -27.09
C VAL A 17 -0.99 8.09 -27.30
N ALA A 18 -0.51 7.36 -26.31
CA ALA A 18 -0.49 5.91 -26.25
C ALA A 18 -1.14 5.42 -24.95
N LEU A 19 -1.54 4.16 -24.95
CA LEU A 19 -2.14 3.50 -23.79
C LEU A 19 -1.15 2.49 -23.19
N SER A 20 -0.91 2.57 -21.89
CA SER A 20 -0.08 1.61 -21.16
C SER A 20 -0.86 0.31 -20.90
N SER A 21 -0.14 -0.76 -20.55
CA SER A 21 -0.75 -2.03 -20.12
C SER A 21 -1.61 -1.92 -18.85
N ARG A 22 -1.55 -0.79 -18.13
CA ARG A 22 -2.36 -0.47 -16.95
C ARG A 22 -3.50 0.50 -17.25
N HIS A 23 -3.85 0.68 -18.52
CA HIS A 23 -4.89 1.61 -18.96
C HIS A 23 -4.57 3.10 -18.66
N GLU A 24 -3.28 3.46 -18.63
CA GLU A 24 -2.83 4.83 -18.43
C GLU A 24 -2.58 5.49 -19.80
N ILE A 25 -3.11 6.69 -20.03
CA ILE A 25 -2.83 7.45 -21.25
C ILE A 25 -1.53 8.24 -21.04
N TYR A 26 -0.60 8.17 -21.99
CA TYR A 26 0.70 8.84 -21.92
C TYR A 26 1.12 9.40 -23.30
N PRO A 27 1.82 10.55 -23.38
CA PRO A 27 2.31 11.07 -24.65
C PRO A 27 3.31 10.13 -25.34
N VAL A 28 3.18 9.98 -26.65
CA VAL A 28 4.20 9.36 -27.50
C VAL A 28 5.46 10.23 -27.44
N GLY A 29 6.65 9.62 -27.33
CA GLY A 29 7.90 10.34 -27.14
C GLY A 29 8.05 10.97 -25.75
N MET A 30 7.29 10.52 -24.75
CA MET A 30 7.46 10.97 -23.36
C MET A 30 8.92 10.88 -22.92
N ALA A 31 9.43 11.96 -22.34
CA ALA A 31 10.79 12.03 -21.80
C ALA A 31 11.07 10.90 -20.78
N ALA A 32 12.25 10.29 -20.88
CA ALA A 32 12.66 9.13 -20.11
C ALA A 32 12.59 9.37 -18.58
N ALA A 33 12.92 10.59 -18.11
CA ALA A 33 12.76 10.99 -16.70
C ALA A 33 11.31 10.89 -16.20
N ARG A 34 10.34 11.27 -17.05
CA ARG A 34 8.91 11.20 -16.74
C ARG A 34 8.42 9.75 -16.77
N ALA A 35 8.89 8.96 -17.74
CA ALA A 35 8.61 7.52 -17.80
C ALA A 35 9.13 6.77 -16.56
N LEU A 36 10.31 7.14 -16.06
CA LEU A 36 10.87 6.62 -14.80
C LEU A 36 10.01 6.98 -13.59
N ARG A 37 9.59 8.25 -13.45
CA ARG A 37 8.73 8.67 -12.34
C ARG A 37 7.39 7.93 -12.32
N MET A 38 6.74 7.79 -13.47
CA MET A 38 5.47 7.06 -13.60
C MET A 38 5.64 5.53 -13.49
N GLY A 39 6.80 5.04 -13.93
CA GLY A 39 7.18 3.63 -13.96
C GLY A 39 7.89 3.12 -12.70
N SER A 40 8.11 3.96 -11.70
CA SER A 40 8.89 3.65 -10.49
C SER A 40 8.45 2.37 -9.79
N ASN A 41 7.14 2.11 -9.73
CA ASN A 41 6.58 0.87 -9.15
C ASN A 41 7.01 -0.41 -9.91
N ALA A 42 7.33 -0.33 -11.20
CA ALA A 42 7.81 -1.48 -11.98
C ALA A 42 9.26 -1.86 -11.64
N LEU A 43 9.99 -0.97 -10.97
CA LEU A 43 11.38 -1.16 -10.52
C LEU A 43 11.47 -1.80 -9.12
N LEU A 44 10.34 -2.08 -8.48
CA LEU A 44 10.29 -2.75 -7.18
C LEU A 44 10.35 -4.28 -7.36
N GLY A 45 10.91 -4.97 -6.36
CA GLY A 45 10.92 -6.44 -6.26
C GLY A 45 12.32 -7.07 -6.20
N PRO A 46 13.19 -6.89 -7.21
CA PRO A 46 14.52 -7.47 -7.20
C PRO A 46 15.44 -6.81 -6.16
N ARG A 47 16.27 -7.61 -5.47
CA ARG A 47 17.34 -7.10 -4.60
C ARG A 47 18.38 -6.27 -5.38
N ARG A 48 18.53 -6.54 -6.67
CA ARG A 48 19.43 -5.84 -7.58
C ARG A 48 18.86 -5.84 -9.01
N LEU A 49 18.92 -4.71 -9.69
CA LEU A 49 18.44 -4.48 -11.05
C LEU A 49 19.59 -4.16 -11.98
N THR A 50 19.81 -4.97 -13.01
CA THR A 50 20.77 -4.61 -14.07
C THR A 50 20.21 -3.47 -14.94
N VAL A 51 21.08 -2.77 -15.68
CA VAL A 51 20.68 -1.72 -16.64
C VAL A 51 19.64 -2.28 -17.62
N ALA A 52 19.90 -3.45 -18.19
CA ALA A 52 18.99 -4.12 -19.13
C ALA A 52 17.62 -4.46 -18.50
N GLN A 53 17.60 -4.91 -17.24
CA GLN A 53 16.34 -5.19 -16.53
C GLN A 53 15.53 -3.92 -16.27
N LEU A 54 16.21 -2.82 -15.91
CA LEU A 54 15.58 -1.52 -15.69
C LEU A 54 14.98 -1.00 -17.00
N HIS A 55 15.74 -1.05 -18.09
CA HIS A 55 15.27 -0.71 -19.44
C HIS A 55 14.04 -1.52 -19.85
N SER A 56 14.14 -2.86 -19.75
CA SER A 56 13.06 -3.78 -20.13
C SER A 56 11.77 -3.50 -19.36
N ARG A 57 11.86 -3.23 -18.06
CA ARG A 57 10.70 -2.97 -17.19
C ARG A 57 10.00 -1.65 -17.54
N ILE A 58 10.76 -0.59 -17.81
CA ILE A 58 10.18 0.70 -18.18
C ILE A 58 9.61 0.64 -19.60
N HIS A 59 10.36 0.05 -20.54
CA HIS A 59 9.91 -0.12 -21.92
C HIS A 59 8.66 -1.00 -22.03
N SER A 60 8.55 -2.07 -21.22
CA SER A 60 7.34 -2.92 -21.20
C SER A 60 6.08 -2.16 -20.77
N ARG A 61 6.21 -1.13 -19.92
CA ARG A 61 5.07 -0.31 -19.48
C ARG A 61 4.79 0.88 -20.40
N PHE A 62 5.85 1.50 -20.91
CA PHE A 62 5.76 2.64 -21.82
C PHE A 62 6.55 2.38 -23.13
N PRO A 63 6.06 1.51 -24.03
CA PRO A 63 6.77 1.17 -25.26
C PRO A 63 7.04 2.36 -26.19
N GLN A 64 6.16 3.35 -26.16
CA GLN A 64 6.21 4.54 -27.02
C GLN A 64 6.89 5.75 -26.35
N ALA A 65 7.50 5.56 -25.17
CA ALA A 65 8.30 6.61 -24.53
C ALA A 65 9.72 6.64 -25.08
N SER A 66 10.44 7.74 -24.86
CA SER A 66 11.85 7.85 -25.23
C SER A 66 12.67 6.78 -24.48
N PRO A 67 13.61 6.12 -25.16
CA PRO A 67 14.43 5.08 -24.54
C PRO A 67 15.25 5.67 -23.39
N LEU A 68 15.51 4.82 -22.40
CA LEU A 68 16.41 5.20 -21.32
C LEU A 68 17.85 5.22 -21.84
N PRO A 69 18.69 6.18 -21.41
CA PRO A 69 20.11 6.12 -21.71
C PRO A 69 20.78 5.01 -20.88
N ASP A 70 21.99 4.66 -21.29
CA ASP A 70 22.87 3.81 -20.49
C ASP A 70 23.57 4.61 -19.37
N ARG A 71 24.44 3.94 -18.61
CA ARG A 71 25.28 4.61 -17.61
C ARG A 71 26.40 5.38 -18.31
N PRO A 72 26.81 6.55 -17.78
CA PRO A 72 26.44 7.14 -16.49
C PRO A 72 25.19 8.04 -16.48
N GLU A 73 24.63 8.39 -17.63
CA GLU A 73 23.48 9.31 -17.74
C GLU A 73 22.24 8.76 -17.02
N LEU A 74 22.07 7.45 -17.02
CA LEU A 74 21.01 6.77 -16.27
C LEU A 74 21.06 7.06 -14.76
N ASP A 75 22.26 7.21 -14.17
CA ASP A 75 22.41 7.53 -12.75
C ASP A 75 21.84 8.93 -12.45
N LYS A 76 22.10 9.89 -13.35
CA LYS A 76 21.60 11.26 -13.24
C LYS A 76 20.07 11.28 -13.35
N LEU A 77 19.52 10.54 -14.32
CA LEU A 77 18.07 10.45 -14.50
C LEU A 77 17.36 9.80 -13.31
N LEU A 78 17.96 8.78 -12.69
CA LEU A 78 17.41 8.16 -11.48
C LEU A 78 17.42 9.15 -10.31
N ALA A 79 18.47 9.95 -10.17
CA ALA A 79 18.54 11.02 -9.17
C ALA A 79 17.52 12.14 -9.44
N GLU A 80 17.38 12.60 -10.68
CA GLU A 80 16.38 13.61 -11.10
C GLU A 80 14.93 13.12 -10.98
N ALA A 81 14.72 11.80 -11.03
CA ALA A 81 13.43 11.16 -10.82
C ALA A 81 13.14 10.84 -9.35
N ASP A 82 14.01 11.21 -8.41
CA ASP A 82 13.94 10.90 -6.98
C ASP A 82 13.80 9.38 -6.70
N ILE A 83 14.36 8.53 -7.58
CA ILE A 83 14.33 7.07 -7.41
C ILE A 83 15.57 6.67 -6.59
N PRO A 84 15.40 6.12 -5.36
CA PRO A 84 16.51 5.85 -4.44
C PRO A 84 17.25 4.55 -4.80
N LEU A 85 17.69 4.42 -6.05
CA LEU A 85 18.49 3.32 -6.55
C LEU A 85 19.91 3.80 -6.82
N THR A 86 20.88 3.17 -6.18
CA THR A 86 22.30 3.47 -6.39
C THR A 86 22.96 2.30 -7.09
N TRP A 87 23.93 2.62 -7.96
CA TRP A 87 24.72 1.58 -8.59
C TRP A 87 25.56 0.84 -7.55
N GLN A 88 25.48 -0.49 -7.55
CA GLN A 88 26.34 -1.35 -6.77
C GLN A 88 27.22 -2.19 -7.72
N PRO A 89 28.55 -2.23 -7.50
CA PRO A 89 29.43 -3.09 -8.27
C PRO A 89 29.09 -4.57 -8.06
N ALA A 90 29.53 -5.43 -8.97
CA ALA A 90 29.36 -6.87 -8.82
C ALA A 90 29.99 -7.33 -7.49
N GLY A 91 29.24 -8.13 -6.73
CA GLY A 91 29.73 -8.78 -5.51
C GLY A 91 29.89 -10.29 -5.73
N GLU A 92 30.22 -11.02 -4.67
CA GLU A 92 30.42 -12.47 -4.72
C GLU A 92 29.17 -13.26 -5.16
N THR A 93 27.97 -12.76 -4.86
CA THR A 93 26.70 -13.47 -5.07
C THR A 93 25.74 -12.80 -6.06
N LEU A 94 25.98 -11.53 -6.43
CA LEU A 94 25.09 -10.76 -7.29
C LEU A 94 25.88 -9.96 -8.35
N PRO A 95 25.43 -9.95 -9.63
CA PRO A 95 26.06 -9.17 -10.69
C PRO A 95 25.95 -7.66 -10.43
N ALA A 96 26.68 -6.82 -11.14
CA ALA A 96 26.59 -5.37 -10.96
C ALA A 96 25.18 -4.85 -11.32
N GLY A 97 24.67 -3.89 -10.57
CA GLY A 97 23.33 -3.34 -10.81
C GLY A 97 22.87 -2.35 -9.76
N TYR A 98 21.73 -1.75 -10.02
CA TYR A 98 21.05 -0.81 -9.14
C TYR A 98 20.37 -1.53 -7.99
N ALA A 99 20.56 -1.00 -6.80
CA ALA A 99 19.85 -1.45 -5.61
C ALA A 99 19.60 -0.27 -4.69
N PRO A 100 18.62 -0.37 -3.77
CA PRO A 100 18.45 0.62 -2.73
C PRO A 100 19.77 0.78 -1.94
N PRO A 101 20.10 2.00 -1.46
CA PRO A 101 21.32 2.21 -0.69
C PRO A 101 21.33 1.29 0.53
N SER A 102 22.32 0.39 0.57
CA SER A 102 22.53 -0.51 1.71
C SER A 102 22.95 0.32 2.93
N ARG A 103 22.16 0.28 4.00
CA ARG A 103 22.62 0.77 5.31
C ARG A 103 23.59 -0.27 5.87
N GLY A 104 24.88 -0.05 5.68
CA GLY A 104 25.95 -0.87 6.25
C GLY A 104 25.92 -0.81 7.79
N SER A 105 26.04 -1.98 8.40
CA SER A 105 26.35 -2.16 9.82
C SER A 105 27.75 -1.61 10.13
N GLY A 106 27.88 -0.82 11.21
CA GLY A 106 29.17 -0.56 11.88
C GLY A 106 29.79 0.84 11.72
N LEU A 107 29.80 1.56 12.86
CA LEU A 107 30.79 2.56 13.32
C LEU A 107 30.92 3.92 12.57
N THR A 108 30.47 4.96 13.28
CA THR A 108 30.92 6.37 13.28
C THR A 108 31.82 6.86 12.13
N ARG A 109 31.23 7.63 11.22
CA ARG A 109 31.82 8.89 10.73
C ARG A 109 30.76 9.81 10.16
N HIS A 110 30.65 10.99 10.74
CA HIS A 110 29.79 12.07 10.28
C HIS A 110 30.01 12.35 8.79
N THR A 111 28.95 12.32 7.98
CA THR A 111 28.91 13.10 6.74
C THR A 111 27.52 13.65 6.57
N ARG A 112 27.43 14.98 6.70
CA ARG A 112 26.24 15.79 6.45
C ARG A 112 25.84 15.65 4.98
N THR A 113 24.63 15.17 4.72
CA THR A 113 23.91 15.49 3.49
C THR A 113 22.74 16.39 3.85
N SER A 114 22.91 17.67 3.55
CA SER A 114 21.90 18.71 3.62
C SER A 114 20.64 18.25 2.85
N ARG A 115 19.58 17.94 3.59
CA ARG A 115 18.22 17.99 3.04
C ARG A 115 17.71 19.40 3.27
N ARG A 116 17.20 20.01 2.21
CA ARG A 116 16.56 21.34 2.27
C ARG A 116 15.58 21.36 3.44
N ARG A 117 15.86 22.27 4.36
CA ARG A 117 15.03 22.63 5.50
C ARG A 117 13.71 23.19 4.99
N THR A 118 12.63 22.47 5.18
CA THR A 118 11.34 23.12 5.42
C THR A 118 11.38 23.70 6.83
N THR A 119 11.04 24.97 6.97
CA THR A 119 11.10 25.78 8.20
C THR A 119 10.04 25.35 9.22
N ALA A 120 10.25 24.19 9.84
CA ALA A 120 9.54 23.74 11.04
C ALA A 120 10.47 22.94 11.97
N ALA A 121 11.76 23.33 12.01
CA ALA A 121 12.78 22.67 12.82
C ALA A 121 13.53 23.69 13.67
N THR A 122 12.85 24.23 14.66
CA THR A 122 13.46 24.83 15.85
C THR A 122 12.71 24.26 17.05
N LEU A 123 13.13 23.05 17.48
CA LEU A 123 12.93 22.39 18.80
C LEU A 123 13.03 20.85 18.72
N ALA A 124 13.94 20.28 17.92
CA ALA A 124 14.11 18.81 17.87
C ALA A 124 15.59 18.42 17.81
N GLY A 125 16.33 18.74 18.87
CA GLY A 125 17.59 18.09 19.20
C GLY A 125 17.42 17.43 20.55
N GLU A 126 17.34 16.09 20.59
CA GLU A 126 17.58 15.19 21.76
C GLU A 126 16.93 13.79 21.63
N LEU A 127 16.16 13.49 20.58
CA LEU A 127 15.55 12.16 20.42
C LEU A 127 16.50 11.15 19.75
N GLY A 128 16.68 9.98 20.37
CA GLY A 128 17.35 8.81 19.78
C GLY A 128 16.62 8.26 18.53
N PRO A 129 17.26 7.40 17.71
CA PRO A 129 16.73 6.97 16.42
C PRO A 129 15.35 6.29 16.52
N GLU A 130 15.11 5.52 17.59
CA GLU A 130 13.81 4.87 17.84
C GLU A 130 12.71 5.88 18.18
N ALA A 131 13.01 6.91 18.97
CA ALA A 131 12.06 7.95 19.34
C ALA A 131 11.73 8.84 18.13
N GLN A 132 12.70 9.11 17.25
CA GLN A 132 12.45 9.77 15.98
C GLN A 132 11.54 8.94 15.05
N ALA A 133 11.71 7.62 15.01
CA ALA A 133 10.83 6.74 14.23
C ALA A 133 9.40 6.78 14.77
N ALA A 134 9.24 6.71 16.09
CA ALA A 134 7.94 6.84 16.75
C ALA A 134 7.28 8.20 16.46
N GLN A 135 8.03 9.31 16.50
CA GLN A 135 7.50 10.63 16.16
C GLN A 135 7.09 10.74 14.69
N ARG A 136 7.85 10.15 13.75
CA ARG A 136 7.47 10.14 12.33
C ARG A 136 6.20 9.34 12.08
N PHE A 137 6.03 8.23 12.79
CA PHE A 137 4.80 7.44 12.75
C PHE A 137 3.62 8.26 13.28
N GLU A 138 3.74 8.88 14.45
CA GLU A 138 2.71 9.75 15.04
C GLU A 138 2.29 10.85 14.05
N ASN A 139 3.27 11.62 13.53
CA ASN A 139 2.99 12.68 12.56
C ASN A 139 2.30 12.16 11.28
N THR A 140 2.59 10.93 10.87
CA THR A 140 1.96 10.30 9.69
C THR A 140 0.51 9.89 10.01
N LEU A 141 0.29 9.32 11.19
CA LEU A 141 -1.03 8.93 11.69
C LEU A 141 -1.93 10.16 11.85
N GLU A 142 -1.48 11.18 12.59
CA GLU A 142 -2.21 12.44 12.76
C GLU A 142 -2.55 13.10 11.42
N ARG A 143 -1.60 13.09 10.48
CA ARG A 143 -1.84 13.64 9.14
C ARG A 143 -2.89 12.84 8.38
N ALA A 144 -2.86 11.51 8.44
CA ALA A 144 -3.88 10.67 7.80
C ALA A 144 -5.27 10.91 8.40
N LEU A 145 -5.36 11.08 9.72
CA LEU A 145 -6.62 11.40 10.41
C LEU A 145 -7.15 12.78 10.00
N ARG A 146 -6.29 13.81 10.02
CA ARG A 146 -6.63 15.19 9.65
C ARG A 146 -7.02 15.33 8.18
N GLU A 147 -6.29 14.67 7.29
CA GLU A 147 -6.56 14.65 5.85
C GLU A 147 -7.66 13.64 5.46
N LYS A 148 -8.25 12.95 6.45
CA LYS A 148 -9.32 11.94 6.26
C LYS A 148 -8.97 10.83 5.26
N ARG A 149 -7.74 10.33 5.33
CA ARG A 149 -7.18 9.36 4.36
C ARG A 149 -7.31 7.92 4.85
N VAL A 150 -7.11 6.99 3.91
CA VAL A 150 -6.88 5.59 4.22
C VAL A 150 -5.38 5.34 4.40
N LEU A 151 -4.98 4.92 5.60
CA LEU A 151 -3.59 4.57 5.93
C LEU A 151 -3.49 3.10 6.31
N ILE A 152 -2.60 2.36 5.65
CA ILE A 152 -2.30 0.98 6.01
C ILE A 152 -1.11 0.96 6.99
N VAL A 153 -1.26 0.31 8.12
CA VAL A 153 -0.25 0.22 9.17
C VAL A 153 0.21 -1.22 9.27
N ASN A 154 1.48 -1.47 8.93
CA ASN A 154 2.13 -2.73 9.23
C ASN A 154 2.53 -2.76 10.71
N CYS A 155 2.30 -3.90 11.35
CA CYS A 155 2.73 -4.16 12.71
C CYS A 155 3.27 -5.59 12.83
N ASP A 156 4.25 -5.81 13.69
CA ASP A 156 4.73 -7.16 13.97
C ASP A 156 3.57 -8.00 14.52
N LEU A 157 3.36 -9.20 13.96
CA LEU A 157 2.25 -10.09 14.32
C LEU A 157 2.07 -10.30 15.84
N PRO A 158 3.14 -10.49 16.66
CA PRO A 158 2.99 -10.67 18.11
C PRO A 158 2.42 -9.46 18.85
N ARG A 159 2.38 -8.28 18.22
CA ARG A 159 1.97 -7.01 18.83
C ARG A 159 0.65 -6.48 18.28
N LEU A 160 0.01 -7.21 17.36
CA LEU A 160 -1.14 -6.70 16.59
C LEU A 160 -2.30 -6.26 17.50
N GLU A 161 -2.68 -7.08 18.47
CA GLU A 161 -3.77 -6.77 19.42
C GLU A 161 -3.44 -5.59 20.36
N GLN A 162 -2.20 -5.57 20.87
CA GLN A 162 -1.72 -4.45 21.69
C GLN A 162 -1.73 -3.15 20.88
N ALA A 163 -1.25 -3.21 19.64
CA ALA A 163 -1.24 -2.08 18.73
C ALA A 163 -2.64 -1.59 18.39
N ALA A 164 -3.58 -2.50 18.17
CA ALA A 164 -4.97 -2.15 17.89
C ALA A 164 -5.59 -1.38 19.04
N SER A 165 -5.43 -1.90 20.27
CA SER A 165 -5.93 -1.26 21.49
C SER A 165 -5.30 0.11 21.70
N GLU A 166 -3.98 0.25 21.50
CA GLU A 166 -3.30 1.51 21.75
C GLU A 166 -3.58 2.56 20.68
N LEU A 167 -3.71 2.17 19.41
CA LEU A 167 -4.16 3.04 18.33
C LEU A 167 -5.58 3.55 18.60
N ALA A 168 -6.52 2.63 18.86
CA ALA A 168 -7.91 2.99 19.16
C ALA A 168 -8.01 3.96 20.35
N ARG A 169 -7.28 3.67 21.43
CA ARG A 169 -7.27 4.50 22.65
C ARG A 169 -6.68 5.90 22.42
N ARG A 170 -5.57 6.02 21.70
CA ARG A 170 -4.87 7.31 21.51
C ARG A 170 -5.49 8.21 20.45
N THR A 171 -6.21 7.62 19.48
CA THR A 171 -6.76 8.35 18.34
C THR A 171 -8.28 8.36 18.27
N GLU A 172 -8.94 7.81 19.31
CA GLU A 172 -10.40 7.71 19.43
C GLU A 172 -11.05 7.00 18.22
N LEU A 173 -10.34 6.06 17.62
CA LEU A 173 -10.85 5.26 16.50
C LEU A 173 -11.74 4.13 17.01
N ASP A 174 -12.88 3.93 16.36
CA ASP A 174 -13.70 2.74 16.62
C ASP A 174 -13.03 1.52 15.96
N LEU A 175 -12.81 0.48 16.76
CA LEU A 175 -12.21 -0.76 16.30
C LEU A 175 -13.25 -1.62 15.57
N VAL A 176 -12.92 -2.05 14.35
CA VAL A 176 -13.76 -2.91 13.51
C VAL A 176 -12.96 -4.13 13.06
N SER A 177 -13.46 -5.31 13.40
CA SER A 177 -12.99 -6.58 12.84
C SER A 177 -13.70 -6.84 11.52
N MET A 178 -12.96 -6.83 10.40
CA MET A 178 -13.51 -7.04 9.07
C MET A 178 -14.03 -8.47 8.89
N ASP A 179 -13.30 -9.47 9.42
CA ASP A 179 -13.73 -10.87 9.39
C ASP A 179 -15.04 -11.07 10.16
N GLN A 180 -15.18 -10.47 11.35
CA GLN A 180 -16.42 -10.55 12.13
C GLN A 180 -17.58 -9.87 11.40
N LEU A 181 -17.36 -8.65 10.88
CA LEU A 181 -18.35 -7.91 10.12
C LEU A 181 -18.85 -8.72 8.89
N LEU A 182 -17.94 -9.37 8.18
CA LEU A 182 -18.30 -10.19 7.03
C LEU A 182 -19.10 -11.43 7.46
N ILE A 183 -18.66 -12.15 8.51
CA ILE A 183 -19.36 -13.34 9.03
C ILE A 183 -20.78 -12.98 9.49
N GLU A 184 -20.94 -11.91 10.26
CA GLU A 184 -22.24 -11.44 10.74
C GLU A 184 -23.19 -11.14 9.57
N THR A 185 -22.68 -10.44 8.56
CA THR A 185 -23.47 -10.08 7.38
C THR A 185 -23.82 -11.32 6.54
N MET A 186 -22.89 -12.27 6.39
CA MET A 186 -23.14 -13.55 5.73
C MET A 186 -24.22 -14.36 6.47
N ARG A 187 -24.17 -14.41 7.80
CA ARG A 187 -25.19 -15.09 8.64
C ARG A 187 -26.57 -14.50 8.40
N GLN A 188 -26.70 -13.17 8.40
CA GLN A 188 -27.97 -12.48 8.12
C GLN A 188 -28.50 -12.81 6.72
N GLN A 189 -27.63 -12.84 5.70
CA GLN A 189 -28.03 -13.17 4.33
C GLN A 189 -28.41 -14.65 4.19
N ALA A 190 -27.70 -15.57 4.86
CA ALA A 190 -28.05 -16.99 4.88
C ALA A 190 -29.42 -17.22 5.53
N GLN A 191 -29.68 -16.57 6.67
CA GLN A 191 -30.96 -16.66 7.36
C GLN A 191 -32.12 -16.13 6.50
N ARG A 192 -31.94 -15.00 5.80
CA ARG A 192 -32.93 -14.46 4.85
C ARG A 192 -33.21 -15.39 3.68
N ALA A 193 -32.22 -16.17 3.27
CA ALA A 193 -32.35 -17.18 2.22
C ALA A 193 -32.87 -18.54 2.73
N GLY A 194 -33.11 -18.69 4.04
CA GLY A 194 -33.54 -19.95 4.65
C GLY A 194 -32.46 -21.04 4.69
N ALA A 195 -31.18 -20.68 4.55
CA ALA A 195 -30.07 -21.64 4.56
C ALA A 195 -29.55 -21.90 5.98
N ASP A 196 -29.31 -23.17 6.34
CA ASP A 196 -28.61 -23.53 7.58
C ASP A 196 -27.14 -23.09 7.50
N TRP A 197 -26.67 -22.38 8.53
CA TRP A 197 -25.28 -21.94 8.66
C TRP A 197 -24.28 -23.11 8.62
N ARG A 198 -24.67 -24.31 9.07
CA ARG A 198 -23.81 -25.52 8.97
C ARG A 198 -23.46 -25.84 7.52
N VAL A 199 -24.38 -25.63 6.58
CA VAL A 199 -24.15 -25.85 5.14
C VAL A 199 -23.15 -24.82 4.61
N VAL A 200 -23.19 -23.57 5.10
CA VAL A 200 -22.22 -22.54 4.75
C VAL A 200 -20.82 -22.93 5.22
N LEU A 201 -20.69 -23.46 6.44
CA LEU A 201 -19.40 -23.94 6.97
C LEU A 201 -18.86 -25.15 6.20
N GLN A 202 -19.73 -26.08 5.79
CA GLN A 202 -19.34 -27.20 4.93
C GLN A 202 -18.86 -26.72 3.55
N ALA A 203 -19.58 -25.76 2.95
CA ALA A 203 -19.19 -25.16 1.68
C ALA A 203 -17.84 -24.43 1.76
N ASP A 204 -17.50 -23.85 2.91
CA ASP A 204 -16.20 -23.21 3.14
C ASP A 204 -15.05 -24.23 3.25
N GLN A 205 -15.32 -25.45 3.72
CA GLN A 205 -14.33 -26.53 3.77
C GLN A 205 -14.17 -27.27 2.43
N ALA A 206 -15.10 -27.07 1.48
CA ALA A 206 -15.08 -27.72 0.19
C ALA A 206 -13.93 -27.21 -0.71
N LYS A 207 -13.61 -27.97 -1.76
CA LYS A 207 -12.61 -27.56 -2.77
C LYS A 207 -13.05 -26.28 -3.46
N GLN A 208 -12.10 -25.40 -3.79
CA GLN A 208 -12.37 -24.08 -4.37
C GLN A 208 -12.98 -24.12 -5.79
N ASP A 209 -12.89 -25.25 -6.49
CA ASP A 209 -13.51 -25.47 -7.81
C ASP A 209 -14.93 -26.07 -7.71
N SER A 210 -15.38 -26.43 -6.51
CA SER A 210 -16.65 -27.11 -6.29
C SER A 210 -17.88 -26.21 -6.51
N ALA A 211 -19.04 -26.83 -6.72
CA ALA A 211 -20.31 -26.13 -6.76
C ALA A 211 -20.64 -25.44 -5.42
N ASP A 212 -20.25 -26.04 -4.29
CA ASP A 212 -20.49 -25.50 -2.96
C ASP A 212 -19.67 -24.23 -2.71
N TRP A 213 -18.40 -24.23 -3.12
CA TRP A 213 -17.57 -23.02 -3.09
C TRP A 213 -18.17 -21.89 -3.95
N ARG A 214 -18.68 -22.21 -5.14
CA ARG A 214 -19.37 -21.21 -5.99
C ARG A 214 -20.60 -20.62 -5.31
N ARG A 215 -21.39 -21.44 -4.60
CA ARG A 215 -22.54 -20.97 -3.81
C ARG A 215 -22.12 -20.10 -2.63
N LEU A 216 -21.07 -20.50 -1.91
CA LEU A 216 -20.48 -19.70 -0.83
C LEU A 216 -20.02 -18.32 -1.35
N LYS A 217 -19.30 -18.28 -2.47
CA LYS A 217 -18.88 -17.03 -3.12
C LYS A 217 -20.07 -16.16 -3.50
N ALA A 218 -21.18 -16.74 -3.98
CA ALA A 218 -22.40 -15.99 -4.25
C ALA A 218 -23.02 -15.40 -2.97
N LEU A 219 -23.02 -16.15 -1.86
CA LEU A 219 -23.46 -15.64 -0.55
C LEU A 219 -22.58 -14.47 -0.08
N VAL A 220 -21.25 -14.60 -0.19
CA VAL A 220 -20.30 -13.52 0.13
C VAL A 220 -20.61 -12.28 -0.69
N GLN A 221 -20.80 -12.41 -2.01
CA GLN A 221 -21.15 -11.28 -2.88
C GLN A 221 -22.47 -10.60 -2.47
N ARG A 222 -23.47 -11.36 -2.02
CA ARG A 222 -24.73 -10.82 -1.49
C ARG A 222 -24.56 -10.10 -0.14
N ALA A 223 -23.55 -10.48 0.65
CA ALA A 223 -23.24 -9.83 1.93
C ALA A 223 -22.45 -8.51 1.74
N MET A 224 -21.61 -8.41 0.70
CA MET A 224 -20.73 -7.25 0.50
C MET A 224 -21.41 -5.88 0.49
N PRO A 225 -22.64 -5.69 -0.05
CA PRO A 225 -23.32 -4.39 0.02
C PRO A 225 -23.53 -3.87 1.44
N ALA A 226 -23.95 -4.73 2.38
CA ALA A 226 -24.17 -4.35 3.78
C ALA A 226 -22.84 -4.16 4.54
N VAL A 227 -21.79 -4.92 4.18
CA VAL A 227 -20.42 -4.67 4.68
C VAL A 227 -19.95 -3.26 4.26
N ARG A 228 -20.14 -2.92 2.98
CA ARG A 228 -19.80 -1.59 2.43
C ARG A 228 -20.57 -0.48 3.13
N GLU A 229 -21.87 -0.65 3.31
CA GLU A 229 -22.71 0.32 4.01
C GLU A 229 -22.19 0.60 5.42
N LYS A 230 -21.85 -0.43 6.20
CA LYS A 230 -21.27 -0.24 7.54
C LYS A 230 -19.93 0.47 7.50
N LEU A 231 -19.04 0.12 6.57
CA LEU A 231 -17.69 0.72 6.49
C LEU A 231 -17.69 2.16 5.93
N PHE A 232 -18.60 2.48 5.01
CA PHE A 232 -18.69 3.78 4.34
C PHE A 232 -19.70 4.73 4.98
N GLY A 233 -20.70 4.19 5.67
CA GLY A 233 -21.76 4.95 6.33
C GLY A 233 -21.35 5.50 7.69
N ASP A 234 -20.36 4.90 8.36
CA ASP A 234 -19.89 5.40 9.64
C ASP A 234 -19.26 6.78 9.52
N SER A 235 -19.77 7.73 10.29
CA SER A 235 -19.28 9.11 10.37
C SER A 235 -18.02 9.25 11.23
N ARG A 236 -17.65 8.22 11.99
CA ARG A 236 -16.41 8.17 12.78
C ARG A 236 -15.27 7.54 11.99
N SER A 237 -14.05 7.89 12.38
CA SER A 237 -12.85 7.27 11.84
C SER A 237 -12.69 5.87 12.42
N LEU A 238 -12.33 4.90 11.58
CA LEU A 238 -12.31 3.49 11.96
C LEU A 238 -10.88 2.94 11.97
N LEU A 239 -10.60 2.06 12.92
CA LEU A 239 -9.45 1.16 12.89
C LEU A 239 -9.92 -0.23 12.46
N ILE A 240 -9.50 -0.67 11.29
CA ILE A 240 -9.93 -1.93 10.66
C ILE A 240 -8.82 -2.97 10.81
N GLN A 241 -9.17 -4.15 11.35
CA GLN A 241 -8.27 -5.30 11.48
C GLN A 241 -8.94 -6.61 11.02
N HIS A 242 -8.19 -7.70 11.04
CA HIS A 242 -8.66 -9.05 10.65
C HIS A 242 -9.25 -9.08 9.24
N LEU A 243 -8.40 -8.98 8.22
CA LEU A 243 -8.82 -8.91 6.81
C LEU A 243 -8.63 -10.24 6.06
N GLY A 244 -8.39 -11.35 6.78
CA GLY A 244 -8.03 -12.64 6.18
C GLY A 244 -9.13 -13.20 5.29
N LEU A 245 -10.40 -13.03 5.68
CA LEU A 245 -11.52 -13.50 4.87
C LEU A 245 -11.72 -12.70 3.59
N LEU A 246 -11.28 -11.43 3.54
CA LEU A 246 -11.27 -10.68 2.29
C LEU A 246 -10.33 -11.31 1.27
N VAL A 247 -9.17 -11.80 1.70
CA VAL A 247 -8.24 -12.51 0.80
C VAL A 247 -8.84 -13.84 0.38
N ARG A 248 -9.26 -14.65 1.35
CA ARG A 248 -9.85 -15.98 1.12
C ARG A 248 -10.98 -15.93 0.09
N TYR A 249 -11.86 -14.94 0.20
CA TYR A 249 -13.00 -14.79 -0.69
C TYR A 249 -12.78 -13.78 -1.82
N GLY A 250 -11.55 -13.33 -2.08
CA GLY A 250 -11.20 -12.45 -3.19
C GLY A 250 -11.97 -11.11 -3.20
N GLN A 251 -12.19 -10.53 -2.02
CA GLN A 251 -12.88 -9.25 -1.79
C GLN A 251 -11.94 -8.10 -1.42
N THR A 252 -10.62 -8.26 -1.61
CA THR A 252 -9.61 -7.23 -1.31
C THR A 252 -9.83 -5.91 -2.05
N GLY A 253 -10.58 -5.92 -3.17
CA GLY A 253 -10.99 -4.72 -3.89
C GLY A 253 -11.77 -3.68 -3.06
N ILE A 254 -12.36 -4.07 -1.93
CA ILE A 254 -13.01 -3.12 -1.01
C ILE A 254 -12.02 -2.08 -0.45
N ILE A 255 -10.73 -2.42 -0.32
CA ILE A 255 -9.69 -1.51 0.17
C ILE A 255 -9.48 -0.37 -0.83
N GLN A 256 -9.49 -0.68 -2.13
CA GLN A 256 -9.47 0.34 -3.18
C GLN A 256 -10.71 1.23 -3.10
N SER A 257 -11.90 0.65 -2.88
CA SER A 257 -13.13 1.44 -2.74
C SER A 257 -13.12 2.36 -1.51
N LEU A 258 -12.52 1.95 -0.39
CA LEU A 258 -12.31 2.84 0.78
C LEU A 258 -11.43 4.04 0.41
N ARG A 259 -10.40 3.81 -0.41
CA ARG A 259 -9.49 4.86 -0.89
C ARG A 259 -10.18 5.84 -1.82
N ASP A 260 -10.83 5.32 -2.86
CA ASP A 260 -11.55 6.13 -3.85
C ASP A 260 -12.57 7.06 -3.18
N GLN A 261 -13.22 6.58 -2.10
CA GLN A 261 -14.16 7.41 -1.33
C GLN A 261 -13.49 8.46 -0.44
N ALA A 262 -12.34 8.14 0.16
CA ALA A 262 -11.57 9.12 0.92
C ALA A 262 -11.09 10.27 0.01
N ASP A 263 -10.61 9.94 -1.19
CA ASP A 263 -10.15 10.94 -2.18
C ASP A 263 -11.30 11.79 -2.74
N ALA A 264 -12.54 11.26 -2.77
CA ALA A 264 -13.74 12.00 -3.18
C ALA A 264 -14.23 13.03 -2.14
N GLY A 265 -13.62 13.08 -0.94
CA GLY A 265 -13.58 14.29 -0.12
C GLY A 265 -14.57 14.40 1.06
N ASP A 266 -15.35 13.37 1.39
CA ASP A 266 -16.35 13.49 2.48
C ASP A 266 -16.55 12.24 3.34
N LYS A 267 -15.48 11.44 3.52
CA LYS A 267 -15.51 10.28 4.42
C LYS A 267 -14.47 10.42 5.52
N PRO A 268 -14.70 9.86 6.72
CA PRO A 268 -13.73 9.91 7.80
C PRO A 268 -12.52 9.02 7.49
N ALA A 269 -11.44 9.20 8.25
CA ALA A 269 -10.23 8.40 8.05
C ALA A 269 -10.50 6.90 8.29
N ARG A 270 -9.71 6.06 7.63
CA ARG A 270 -9.76 4.60 7.80
C ARG A 270 -8.34 4.10 7.98
N ILE A 271 -8.01 3.66 9.17
CA ILE A 271 -6.70 3.08 9.48
C ILE A 271 -6.84 1.57 9.37
N ILE A 272 -6.02 0.92 8.55
CA ILE A 272 -6.06 -0.53 8.34
C ILE A 272 -4.81 -1.13 8.97
N LEU A 273 -4.98 -1.90 10.04
CA LEU A 273 -3.88 -2.55 10.74
C LEU A 273 -3.70 -3.98 10.23
N ILE A 274 -2.49 -4.31 9.78
CA ILE A 274 -2.17 -5.64 9.27
C ILE A 274 -0.84 -6.15 9.84
N PRO A 275 -0.66 -7.48 9.93
CA PRO A 275 0.64 -8.04 10.25
C PRO A 275 1.62 -7.80 9.10
N GLY A 276 2.82 -7.32 9.42
CA GLY A 276 3.86 -7.04 8.43
C GLY A 276 5.13 -6.51 9.06
N SER A 277 6.17 -6.33 8.23
CA SER A 277 7.44 -5.75 8.67
C SER A 277 7.66 -4.36 8.08
N GLU A 278 8.61 -3.61 8.65
CA GLU A 278 9.03 -2.29 8.16
C GLU A 278 9.53 -2.30 6.71
N HIS A 279 10.22 -3.38 6.33
CA HIS A 279 10.94 -3.48 5.07
C HIS A 279 10.10 -4.09 3.93
N THR A 280 8.89 -4.53 4.23
CA THR A 280 7.99 -5.18 3.29
C THR A 280 6.76 -4.32 3.07
N PRO A 281 6.30 -4.13 1.81
CA PRO A 281 5.03 -3.48 1.59
C PRO A 281 3.89 -4.28 2.28
N PRO A 282 2.76 -3.64 2.59
CA PRO A 282 1.57 -4.30 3.06
C PRO A 282 1.15 -5.53 2.24
N LEU A 283 1.25 -6.70 2.89
CA LEU A 283 0.85 -8.00 2.35
C LEU A 283 -0.20 -8.61 3.26
N LEU A 284 -1.20 -9.27 2.67
CA LEU A 284 -2.15 -10.12 3.38
C LEU A 284 -2.18 -11.47 2.67
N ASP A 285 -1.72 -12.53 3.33
CA ASP A 285 -1.59 -13.88 2.77
C ASP A 285 -0.94 -13.90 1.37
N GLN A 286 0.20 -13.21 1.23
CA GLN A 286 0.96 -13.04 -0.01
C GLN A 286 0.27 -12.20 -1.10
N VAL A 287 -0.95 -11.72 -0.86
CA VAL A 287 -1.63 -10.73 -1.71
C VAL A 287 -1.15 -9.34 -1.33
N VAL A 288 -0.54 -8.65 -2.29
CA VAL A 288 -0.19 -7.23 -2.16
C VAL A 288 -1.48 -6.43 -2.08
N LEU A 289 -1.67 -5.70 -1.00
CA LEU A 289 -2.79 -4.78 -0.89
C LEU A 289 -2.64 -3.65 -1.92
N PRO A 290 -3.74 -3.08 -2.42
CA PRO A 290 -3.67 -1.97 -3.38
C PRO A 290 -3.04 -0.73 -2.71
N ILE A 291 -1.73 -0.57 -2.90
CA ILE A 291 -0.94 0.60 -2.49
C ILE A 291 -0.73 1.45 -3.74
N ILE A 292 -1.17 2.72 -3.70
CA ILE A 292 -1.06 3.64 -4.83
C ILE A 292 0.22 4.48 -4.69
N THR A 293 0.53 4.93 -3.47
CA THR A 293 1.71 5.75 -3.14
C THR A 293 2.42 5.25 -1.88
N PRO A 294 3.73 5.51 -1.71
CA PRO A 294 4.43 5.20 -0.46
C PRO A 294 3.89 5.92 0.79
N ALA A 295 3.10 6.99 0.61
CA ALA A 295 2.48 7.73 1.71
C ALA A 295 1.22 7.04 2.27
N ASP A 296 0.76 5.98 1.60
CA ASP A 296 -0.47 5.26 1.91
C ASP A 296 -0.28 4.14 2.93
N TRP A 297 0.97 3.88 3.32
CA TRP A 297 1.29 2.91 4.33
C TRP A 297 2.46 3.35 5.20
N THR A 298 2.53 2.79 6.40
CA THR A 298 3.62 3.01 7.35
C THR A 298 3.83 1.76 8.18
N TYR A 299 4.92 1.72 8.93
CA TYR A 299 5.20 0.69 9.93
C TYR A 299 5.06 1.28 11.32
N LEU A 300 4.41 0.56 12.21
CA LEU A 300 4.21 0.93 13.59
C LEU A 300 5.46 0.60 14.42
N PRO A 301 6.25 1.60 14.87
CA PRO A 301 7.48 1.34 15.58
C PRO A 301 7.18 0.87 17.00
N ARG A 302 7.95 -0.10 17.48
CA ARG A 302 7.89 -0.58 18.87
C ARG A 302 7.96 0.56 19.90
N ALA A 303 8.83 1.55 19.68
CA ALA A 303 8.99 2.70 20.57
C ALA A 303 7.74 3.60 20.68
N TRP A 304 6.86 3.56 19.68
CA TRP A 304 5.58 4.26 19.73
C TRP A 304 4.61 3.58 20.70
N LEU A 305 4.52 2.25 20.67
CA LEU A 305 3.74 1.45 21.62
C LEU A 305 4.23 1.65 23.06
N GLU A 306 5.55 1.72 23.23
CA GLU A 306 6.19 1.90 24.53
C GLU A 306 6.17 3.37 25.01
N GLY A 307 5.55 4.29 24.26
CA GLY A 307 5.38 5.70 24.65
C GLY A 307 6.66 6.54 24.66
N ARG A 308 7.77 6.03 24.10
CA ARG A 308 9.10 6.66 24.21
C ARG A 308 9.29 7.99 23.47
N HIS A 309 8.32 8.39 22.63
CA HIS A 309 8.33 9.69 21.95
C HIS A 309 7.73 10.80 22.83
N GLN A 310 6.93 10.45 23.84
CA GLN A 310 6.32 11.41 24.78
C GLN A 310 7.20 11.64 26.02
N ALA A 311 8.11 10.72 26.34
CA ALA A 311 8.98 10.78 27.51
C ALA A 311 10.12 11.82 27.43
N SER A 312 10.12 12.66 26.41
CA SER A 312 11.12 13.73 26.19
C SER A 312 10.48 15.11 26.08
N ALA A 313 9.20 15.23 26.46
CA ALA A 313 8.45 16.48 26.54
C ALA A 313 8.35 16.97 27.99
#